data_AF-A0A352RY07-F1
#
_entry.id   AF-A0A352RY07-F1
#
_cell.length_a   1.000
_cell.length_b   1.000
_cell.length_c   1.000
_cell.angle_alpha   90.00
_cell.angle_beta   90.00
_cell.angle_gamma   90.00
#
_symmetry.space_group_name_H-M   'P 1'
#
loop_
_entity.id
_entity.type
_entity.pdbx_description
1 polymer ?
#
loop_
_entity_poly.entity_id
_entity_poly.type
_entity_poly.pdbx_seq_one_letter_code
_entity_poly.pdbx_strand_id
1 'polypeptide(L)'
;TTGKPTVVGYTLGDIDTWATVMARSIRASGARRGDKVHISYGYGLFTGGLGAHYGVEKAGLTAIPFGGGQTERQVQLIQDFKPEVIMVTPSYMLAIADELERQGVDPASTSLKIGIFGAEPWTPEMRLAIEKRMGISAVDIYGLSEVMGPGVANECAETKDGPTIWEDHFYPEIIDPDTGEVLPDGEFGELVFTSLTKEAMP
;
A
#
# COMPACT_ATOMS: atom_id res chain seq x y z
N THR A 1 6.51 -15.14 9.29
CA THR A 1 7.77 -15.23 8.52
C THR A 1 8.76 -16.17 9.22
N THR A 2 8.57 -17.49 9.09
CA THR A 2 9.43 -18.51 9.74
C THR A 2 9.92 -19.59 8.77
N GLY A 3 9.75 -19.41 7.46
CA GLY A 3 10.12 -20.38 6.43
C GLY A 3 11.10 -19.84 5.40
N LYS A 4 11.60 -20.75 4.53
CA LYS A 4 12.32 -20.38 3.29
C LYS A 4 11.43 -19.41 2.50
N PRO A 5 11.93 -18.25 2.06
CA PRO A 5 11.11 -17.29 1.33
C PRO A 5 10.46 -17.94 0.09
N THR A 6 9.14 -17.78 -0.05
CA THR A 6 8.42 -18.12 -1.27
C THR A 6 8.97 -17.25 -2.40
N VAL A 7 9.34 -17.89 -3.52
CA VAL A 7 9.83 -17.19 -4.71
C VAL A 7 8.68 -17.03 -5.68
N VAL A 8 8.50 -15.82 -6.22
CA VAL A 8 7.49 -15.49 -7.22
C VAL A 8 8.14 -14.89 -8.46
N GLY A 9 7.51 -15.05 -9.62
CA GLY A 9 7.98 -14.59 -10.92
C GLY A 9 6.87 -13.93 -11.72
N TYR A 10 7.26 -13.06 -12.65
CA TYR A 10 6.36 -12.22 -13.44
C TYR A 10 6.85 -12.14 -14.88
N THR A 11 5.97 -12.30 -15.86
CA THR A 11 6.24 -11.91 -17.25
C THR A 11 6.19 -10.38 -17.40
N LEU A 12 6.50 -9.86 -18.58
CA LEU A 12 6.27 -8.44 -18.88
C LEU A 12 4.78 -8.07 -18.81
N GLY A 13 3.89 -8.99 -19.21
CA GLY A 13 2.43 -8.80 -19.11
C GLY A 13 1.98 -8.75 -17.64
N ASP A 14 2.53 -9.61 -16.78
CA ASP A 14 2.25 -9.59 -15.35
C ASP A 14 2.69 -8.27 -14.69
N ILE A 15 3.88 -7.75 -15.04
CA ILE A 15 4.36 -6.46 -14.53
C ILE A 15 3.46 -5.31 -15.00
N ASP A 16 2.98 -5.34 -16.25
CA ASP A 16 2.06 -4.30 -16.75
C ASP A 16 0.69 -4.33 -16.05
N THR A 17 0.15 -5.53 -15.83
CA THR A 17 -1.06 -5.74 -15.03
C THR A 17 -0.86 -5.21 -13.62
N TRP A 18 0.25 -5.57 -12.97
CA TRP A 18 0.55 -5.14 -11.60
C TRP A 18 0.66 -3.62 -11.49
N ALA A 19 1.41 -2.99 -12.39
CA ALA A 19 1.52 -1.54 -12.45
C ALA A 19 0.16 -0.86 -12.66
N THR A 20 -0.73 -1.48 -13.45
CA THR A 20 -2.08 -0.97 -13.74
C THR A 20 -2.98 -1.02 -12.51
N VAL A 21 -3.03 -2.14 -11.78
CA VAL A 21 -3.83 -2.24 -10.54
C VAL A 21 -3.25 -1.36 -9.43
N MET A 22 -1.93 -1.21 -9.34
CA MET A 22 -1.32 -0.27 -8.39
C MET A 22 -1.63 1.20 -8.74
N ALA A 23 -1.59 1.58 -10.01
CA ALA A 23 -2.02 2.90 -10.44
C ALA A 23 -3.51 3.14 -10.15
N ARG A 24 -4.36 2.11 -10.27
CA ARG A 24 -5.78 2.16 -9.89
C ARG A 24 -5.94 2.40 -8.39
N SER A 25 -5.22 1.65 -7.56
CA SER A 25 -5.17 1.81 -6.11
C SER A 25 -4.78 3.23 -5.70
N ILE A 26 -3.70 3.78 -6.27
CA ILE A 26 -3.25 5.14 -5.98
C ILE A 26 -4.32 6.19 -6.35
N ARG A 27 -5.05 6.00 -7.46
CA ARG A 27 -6.19 6.87 -7.82
C ARG A 27 -7.35 6.75 -6.83
N ALA A 28 -7.70 5.54 -6.40
CA ALA A 28 -8.75 5.30 -5.40
C ALA A 28 -8.40 5.95 -4.05
N SER A 29 -7.11 6.03 -3.71
CA SER A 29 -6.61 6.77 -2.54
C SER A 29 -6.76 8.30 -2.64
N GLY A 30 -7.19 8.83 -3.78
CA GLY A 30 -7.46 10.26 -4.00
C GLY A 30 -6.32 11.05 -4.63
N ALA A 31 -5.25 10.37 -5.09
CA ALA A 31 -4.11 11.04 -5.72
C ALA A 31 -4.50 11.71 -7.05
N ARG A 32 -3.85 12.83 -7.37
CA ARG A 32 -4.16 13.71 -8.50
C ARG A 32 -2.95 13.91 -9.41
N ARG A 33 -3.22 14.32 -10.64
CA ARG A 33 -2.16 14.68 -11.61
C ARG A 33 -1.25 15.75 -11.00
N GLY A 34 0.05 15.49 -11.01
CA GLY A 34 1.07 16.40 -10.50
C GLY A 34 1.52 16.09 -9.07
N ASP A 35 0.85 15.17 -8.38
CA ASP A 35 1.27 14.75 -7.04
C ASP A 35 2.64 14.05 -7.08
N LYS A 36 3.41 14.30 -6.02
CA LYS A 36 4.67 13.60 -5.72
C LYS A 36 4.39 12.53 -4.67
N VAL A 37 4.87 11.32 -4.93
CA VAL A 37 4.65 10.15 -4.09
C VAL A 37 5.96 9.73 -3.45
N HIS A 38 6.03 9.86 -2.13
CA HIS A 38 7.14 9.40 -1.31
C HIS A 38 6.99 7.92 -0.98
N ILE A 39 7.84 7.09 -1.58
CA ILE A 39 7.74 5.63 -1.46
C ILE A 39 8.72 5.17 -0.39
N SER A 40 8.20 4.78 0.78
CA SER A 40 8.98 4.30 1.91
C SER A 40 8.89 2.78 2.14
N TYR A 41 8.15 2.06 1.30
CA TYR A 41 8.25 0.59 1.24
C TYR A 41 9.64 0.16 0.79
N GLY A 42 10.15 -0.94 1.36
CA GLY A 42 11.48 -1.46 1.03
C GLY A 42 11.61 -1.87 -0.45
N TYR A 43 12.68 -1.44 -1.11
CA TYR A 43 13.03 -1.86 -2.46
C TYR A 43 13.94 -3.09 -2.41
N GLY A 44 13.72 -4.05 -3.30
CA GLY A 44 14.51 -5.27 -3.40
C GLY A 44 13.64 -6.47 -3.76
N LEU A 45 13.92 -7.63 -3.15
CA LEU A 45 13.12 -8.85 -3.31
C LEU A 45 11.70 -8.72 -2.73
N PHE A 46 11.48 -7.75 -1.86
CA PHE A 46 10.15 -7.43 -1.33
C PHE A 46 9.31 -6.73 -2.41
N THR A 47 8.08 -7.20 -2.62
CA THR A 47 7.17 -6.69 -3.65
C THR A 47 6.67 -5.26 -3.38
N GLY A 48 6.72 -4.80 -2.12
CA GLY A 48 6.18 -3.50 -1.73
C GLY A 48 6.81 -2.31 -2.47
N GLY A 49 8.13 -2.15 -2.40
CA GLY A 49 8.82 -0.98 -2.97
C GLY A 49 8.70 -0.90 -4.49
N LEU A 50 9.01 -1.99 -5.20
CA LEU A 50 8.93 -2.03 -6.67
C LEU A 50 7.47 -1.99 -7.16
N GLY A 51 6.53 -2.65 -6.50
CA GLY A 51 5.11 -2.58 -6.84
C GLY A 51 4.56 -1.16 -6.74
N ALA A 52 4.85 -0.48 -5.63
CA ALA A 52 4.52 0.94 -5.46
C ALA A 52 5.16 1.80 -6.54
N HIS A 53 6.44 1.58 -6.83
CA HIS A 53 7.19 2.33 -7.84
C HIS A 53 6.54 2.29 -9.22
N TYR A 54 6.30 1.08 -9.75
CA TYR A 54 5.69 0.91 -11.06
C TYR A 54 4.25 1.45 -11.12
N GLY A 55 3.50 1.34 -10.02
CA GLY A 55 2.18 1.96 -9.91
C GLY A 55 2.20 3.48 -10.00
N VAL A 56 3.12 4.13 -9.29
CA VAL A 56 3.29 5.59 -9.30
C VAL A 56 3.71 6.07 -10.69
N GLU A 57 4.68 5.40 -11.31
CA GLU A 57 5.13 5.71 -12.66
C GLU A 57 3.99 5.56 -13.68
N LYS A 58 3.26 4.43 -13.64
CA LYS A 58 2.12 4.15 -14.52
C LYS A 58 0.97 5.15 -14.31
N ALA A 59 0.77 5.64 -13.08
CA ALA A 59 -0.20 6.68 -12.78
C ALA A 59 0.20 8.08 -13.33
N GLY A 60 1.42 8.25 -13.86
CA GLY A 60 1.92 9.52 -14.35
C GLY A 60 2.22 10.53 -13.24
N LEU A 61 2.55 10.03 -12.04
CA LEU A 61 2.90 10.82 -10.87
C LEU A 61 4.42 10.91 -10.70
N THR A 62 4.89 11.80 -9.84
CA THR A 62 6.33 11.93 -9.58
C THR A 62 6.75 11.00 -8.46
N ALA A 63 7.48 9.93 -8.77
CA ALA A 63 8.02 9.02 -7.77
C ALA A 63 9.24 9.62 -7.04
N ILE A 64 9.23 9.55 -5.71
CA ILE A 64 10.41 9.74 -4.86
C ILE A 64 10.78 8.35 -4.29
N PRO A 65 11.72 7.63 -4.93
CA PRO A 65 12.01 6.24 -4.61
C PRO A 65 12.97 6.15 -3.41
N PHE A 66 12.50 6.49 -2.21
CA PHE A 66 13.32 6.54 -1.01
C PHE A 66 13.66 5.13 -0.50
N GLY A 67 12.64 4.30 -0.30
CA GLY A 67 12.76 3.00 0.37
C GLY A 67 12.63 3.07 1.89
N GLY A 68 12.98 1.98 2.56
CA GLY A 68 12.90 1.87 4.02
C GLY A 68 14.14 2.42 4.74
N GLY A 69 13.97 2.84 5.99
CA GLY A 69 15.06 3.29 6.87
C GLY A 69 15.47 4.75 6.67
N GLN A 70 16.60 5.14 7.27
CA GLN A 70 17.13 6.51 7.28
C GLN A 70 16.09 7.57 7.68
N THR A 71 15.39 7.36 8.80
CA THR A 71 14.22 8.16 9.22
C THR A 71 14.48 9.67 9.26
N GLU A 72 15.63 10.12 9.79
CA GLU A 72 15.99 11.55 9.81
C GLU A 72 16.01 12.14 8.38
N ARG A 73 16.51 11.37 7.42
CA ARG A 73 16.60 11.77 6.01
C ARG A 73 15.25 11.65 5.29
N GLN A 74 14.38 10.71 5.68
CA GLN A 74 12.98 10.68 5.21
C GLN A 74 12.30 12.01 5.54
N VAL A 75 12.41 12.43 6.80
CA VAL A 75 11.84 13.68 7.30
C VAL A 75 12.44 14.90 6.59
N GLN A 76 13.76 14.92 6.37
CA GLN A 76 14.39 15.95 5.57
C GLN A 76 13.78 16.04 4.16
N LEU A 77 13.66 14.92 3.44
CA LEU A 77 13.16 14.92 2.07
C LEU A 77 11.65 15.17 1.98
N ILE A 78 10.87 14.81 3.00
CA ILE A 78 9.46 15.23 3.10
C ILE A 78 9.37 16.76 3.17
N GLN A 79 10.24 17.42 3.94
CA GLN A 79 10.25 18.89 4.04
C GLN A 79 10.77 19.57 2.75
N ASP A 80 11.83 19.02 2.15
CA ASP A 80 12.49 19.61 0.99
C ASP A 80 11.70 19.38 -0.31
N PHE A 81 11.27 18.14 -0.55
CA PHE A 81 10.57 17.77 -1.79
C PHE A 81 9.07 17.99 -1.71
N LYS A 82 8.51 18.13 -0.51
CA LYS A 82 7.10 18.42 -0.27
C LYS A 82 6.14 17.45 -0.99
N PRO A 83 6.22 16.13 -0.73
CA PRO A 83 5.31 15.16 -1.32
C PRO A 83 3.86 15.34 -0.82
N GLU A 84 2.89 15.08 -1.68
CA GLU A 84 1.47 15.07 -1.35
C GLU A 84 1.02 13.68 -0.84
N VAL A 85 1.69 12.62 -1.31
CA VAL A 85 1.34 11.23 -1.00
C VAL A 85 2.53 10.52 -0.38
N ILE A 86 2.29 9.69 0.64
CA ILE A 86 3.29 8.74 1.17
C ILE A 86 2.75 7.31 1.12
N MET A 87 3.60 6.38 0.69
CA MET A 87 3.31 4.94 0.67
C MET A 87 4.27 4.23 1.62
N VAL A 88 3.76 3.70 2.73
CA VAL A 88 4.58 3.23 3.86
C VAL A 88 3.81 2.25 4.74
N THR A 89 4.49 1.47 5.58
CA THR A 89 3.79 0.70 6.62
C THR A 89 3.25 1.64 7.71
N PRO A 90 2.08 1.35 8.31
CA PRO A 90 1.51 2.20 9.35
C PRO A 90 2.43 2.32 10.58
N SER A 91 3.13 1.25 10.97
CA SER A 91 4.12 1.31 12.05
C SER A 91 5.28 2.25 11.75
N TYR A 92 5.77 2.28 10.50
CA TYR A 92 6.87 3.15 10.12
C TYR A 92 6.43 4.60 9.90
N MET A 93 5.17 4.84 9.53
CA MET A 93 4.58 6.18 9.53
C MET A 93 4.61 6.80 10.94
N LEU A 94 4.33 6.02 11.99
CA LEU A 94 4.46 6.49 13.37
C LEU A 94 5.90 6.88 13.72
N ALA A 95 6.89 6.09 13.28
CA ALA A 95 8.30 6.43 13.47
C ALA A 95 8.72 7.71 12.73
N ILE A 96 8.17 7.95 11.52
CA ILE A 96 8.37 9.21 10.78
C ILE A 96 7.72 10.39 11.52
N ALA A 97 6.52 10.19 12.10
CA ALA A 97 5.84 11.21 12.89
C ALA A 97 6.62 11.58 14.18
N ASP A 98 7.14 10.58 14.89
CA ASP A 98 8.00 10.78 16.06
C ASP A 98 9.27 11.58 15.68
N GLU A 99 9.86 11.28 14.52
CA GLU A 99 11.05 11.96 14.04
C GLU A 99 10.77 13.42 13.62
N LEU A 100 9.62 13.70 13.01
CA LEU A 100 9.18 15.07 12.72
C LEU A 100 9.11 15.91 14.01
N GLU A 101 8.44 15.38 15.03
CA GLU A 101 8.30 16.05 16.33
C GLU A 101 9.66 16.22 17.02
N ARG A 102 10.53 15.21 16.95
CA ARG A 102 11.90 15.28 17.49
C ARG A 102 12.71 16.41 16.84
N GLN A 103 12.50 16.67 15.56
CA GLN A 103 13.12 17.78 14.83
C GLN A 103 12.40 19.13 15.04
N GLY A 104 11.36 19.18 15.88
CA GLY A 104 10.58 20.40 16.15
C GLY A 104 9.62 20.78 15.02
N VAL A 105 9.30 19.84 14.13
CA VAL A 105 8.35 20.03 13.03
C VAL A 105 6.99 19.49 13.46
N ASP A 106 5.95 20.32 13.35
CA ASP A 106 4.56 19.85 13.52
C ASP A 106 4.20 18.89 12.37
N PRO A 107 3.90 17.61 12.63
CA PRO A 107 3.62 16.65 11.56
C PRO A 107 2.42 17.04 10.69
N ALA A 108 1.42 17.74 11.26
CA ALA A 108 0.26 18.24 10.54
C ALA A 108 0.56 19.41 9.59
N SER A 109 1.73 20.05 9.75
CA SER A 109 2.18 21.16 8.90
C SER A 109 2.90 20.72 7.62
N THR A 110 3.13 19.41 7.46
CA THR A 110 3.81 18.86 6.28
C THR A 110 2.97 19.00 5.00
N SER A 111 3.61 18.79 3.85
CA SER A 111 2.93 18.80 2.54
C SER A 111 2.01 17.59 2.33
N LEU A 112 2.17 16.54 3.12
CA LEU A 112 1.42 15.30 2.98
C LEU A 112 -0.09 15.57 3.09
N LYS A 113 -0.85 14.84 2.27
CA LYS A 113 -2.32 14.87 2.21
C LYS A 113 -2.90 13.47 2.23
N ILE A 114 -2.19 12.49 1.67
CA ILE A 114 -2.64 11.10 1.55
C ILE A 114 -1.56 10.17 2.10
N GLY A 115 -1.96 9.27 2.99
CA GLY A 115 -1.17 8.12 3.42
C GLY A 115 -1.79 6.83 2.90
N ILE A 116 -1.04 6.05 2.15
CA ILE A 116 -1.45 4.73 1.68
C ILE A 116 -0.65 3.70 2.49
N PHE A 117 -1.34 2.98 3.37
CA PHE A 117 -0.72 2.13 4.38
C PHE A 117 -1.10 0.66 4.18
N GLY A 118 -0.17 -0.24 4.44
CA GLY A 118 -0.35 -1.66 4.17
C GLY A 118 0.87 -2.49 4.55
N ALA A 119 0.87 -3.74 4.09
CA ALA A 119 1.86 -4.80 4.41
C ALA A 119 1.82 -5.34 5.85
N GLU A 120 0.97 -4.77 6.71
CA GLU A 120 0.68 -5.28 8.06
C GLU A 120 -0.74 -4.85 8.48
N PRO A 121 -1.40 -5.59 9.40
CA PRO A 121 -2.68 -5.18 9.95
C PRO A 121 -2.58 -3.88 10.76
N TRP A 122 -3.59 -3.04 10.67
CA TRP A 122 -3.72 -1.81 11.45
C TRP A 122 -5.18 -1.49 11.71
N THR A 123 -5.48 -0.93 12.88
CA THR A 123 -6.87 -0.78 13.35
C THR A 123 -7.49 0.56 12.94
N PRO A 124 -8.84 0.68 12.94
CA PRO A 124 -9.51 1.97 12.75
C PRO A 124 -9.04 3.05 13.74
N GLU A 125 -8.69 2.68 14.98
CA GLU A 125 -8.17 3.62 15.98
C GLU A 125 -6.77 4.11 15.59
N MET A 126 -5.90 3.23 15.09
CA MET A 126 -4.58 3.62 14.59
C MET A 126 -4.71 4.56 13.41
N ARG A 127 -5.67 4.31 12.50
CA ARG A 127 -5.99 5.22 11.39
C ARG A 127 -6.33 6.61 11.88
N LEU A 128 -7.32 6.74 12.76
CA LEU A 128 -7.75 8.04 13.29
C LEU A 128 -6.60 8.76 14.02
N ALA A 129 -5.75 8.01 14.73
CA ALA A 129 -4.58 8.57 15.39
C ALA A 129 -3.56 9.14 14.39
N ILE A 130 -3.24 8.40 13.32
CA ILE A 130 -2.32 8.86 12.27
C ILE A 130 -2.92 10.05 11.51
N GLU A 131 -4.19 9.98 11.10
CA GLU A 131 -4.86 11.06 10.37
C GLU A 131 -4.85 12.37 11.17
N LYS A 132 -5.19 12.29 12.46
CA LYS A 132 -5.18 13.46 13.36
C LYS A 132 -3.76 14.00 13.56
N ARG A 133 -2.77 13.12 13.75
CA ARG A 133 -1.39 13.53 14.03
C ARG A 133 -0.71 14.15 12.80
N MET A 134 -0.92 13.55 11.63
CA MET A 134 -0.26 13.94 10.38
C MET A 134 -1.06 14.93 9.53
N GLY A 135 -2.35 15.15 9.83
CA GLY A 135 -3.21 16.02 9.01
C GLY A 135 -3.47 15.47 7.61
N ILE A 136 -3.60 14.13 7.48
CA ILE A 136 -3.77 13.42 6.19
C ILE A 136 -5.06 12.60 6.17
N SER A 137 -5.45 12.18 4.96
CA SER A 137 -6.36 11.05 4.75
C SER A 137 -5.56 9.75 4.66
N ALA A 138 -5.88 8.76 5.49
CA ALA A 138 -5.22 7.46 5.51
C ALA A 138 -6.14 6.37 4.93
N VAL A 139 -5.61 5.59 4.00
CA VAL A 139 -6.31 4.48 3.33
C VAL A 139 -5.49 3.21 3.33
N ASP A 140 -6.18 2.08 3.29
CA ASP A 140 -5.60 0.75 3.36
C ASP A 140 -5.32 0.17 1.98
N ILE A 141 -4.10 -0.37 1.80
CA ILE A 141 -3.70 -1.12 0.63
C ILE A 141 -3.28 -2.53 1.04
N TYR A 142 -3.86 -3.51 0.37
CA TYR A 142 -3.65 -4.92 0.65
C TYR A 142 -2.96 -5.63 -0.53
N GLY A 143 -2.18 -6.65 -0.17
CA GLY A 143 -1.56 -7.54 -1.11
C GLY A 143 -0.55 -8.48 -0.49
N LEU A 144 -0.26 -9.57 -1.21
CA LEU A 144 0.72 -10.59 -0.84
C LEU A 144 1.45 -11.04 -2.11
N SER A 145 2.71 -11.46 -1.95
CA SER A 145 3.60 -11.84 -3.06
C SER A 145 3.01 -12.95 -3.95
N GLU A 146 2.42 -13.96 -3.33
CA GLU A 146 1.88 -15.16 -3.96
C GLU A 146 0.82 -14.81 -4.99
N VAL A 147 -0.06 -13.85 -4.66
CA VAL A 147 -1.06 -13.35 -5.59
C VAL A 147 -0.43 -12.36 -6.56
N MET A 148 0.21 -11.28 -6.10
CA MET A 148 0.89 -10.32 -6.98
C MET A 148 1.90 -9.47 -6.22
N GLY A 149 1.48 -8.88 -5.11
CA GLY A 149 2.15 -7.80 -4.39
C GLY A 149 1.10 -6.81 -3.87
N PRO A 150 1.47 -5.63 -3.36
CA PRO A 150 0.50 -4.56 -3.11
C PRO A 150 -0.36 -4.30 -4.34
N GLY A 151 -1.62 -3.90 -4.10
CA GLY A 151 -2.57 -3.60 -5.17
C GLY A 151 -3.44 -4.79 -5.58
N VAL A 152 -3.56 -5.81 -4.74
CA VAL A 152 -4.63 -6.81 -4.86
C VAL A 152 -5.97 -6.18 -4.47
N ALA A 153 -5.96 -5.38 -3.41
CA ALA A 153 -7.10 -4.58 -2.98
C ALA A 153 -6.61 -3.22 -2.44
N ASN A 154 -7.44 -2.19 -2.55
CA ASN A 154 -7.17 -0.86 -2.00
C ASN A 154 -8.46 -0.16 -1.64
N GLU A 155 -8.44 0.59 -0.56
CA GLU A 155 -9.59 1.30 -0.05
C GLU A 155 -9.82 2.61 -0.82
N CYS A 156 -11.10 2.95 -1.01
CA CYS A 156 -11.50 4.19 -1.67
C CYS A 156 -11.54 5.34 -0.65
N ALA A 157 -10.87 6.45 -0.94
CA ALA A 157 -10.72 7.56 0.00
C ALA A 157 -12.05 8.25 0.35
N GLU A 158 -13.05 8.13 -0.51
CA GLU A 158 -14.40 8.67 -0.33
C GLU A 158 -15.24 7.91 0.69
N THR A 159 -15.01 6.60 0.87
CA THR A 159 -15.82 5.75 1.76
C THR A 159 -15.05 5.30 2.99
N LYS A 160 -13.77 4.96 2.84
CA LYS A 160 -12.91 4.43 3.93
C LYS A 160 -13.56 3.27 4.70
N ASP A 161 -14.14 2.34 3.94
CA ASP A 161 -14.93 1.20 4.42
C ASP A 161 -14.23 -0.16 4.18
N GLY A 162 -12.90 -0.13 4.03
CA GLY A 162 -12.07 -1.30 3.79
C GLY A 162 -11.57 -1.42 2.34
N PRO A 163 -10.54 -2.25 2.09
CA PRO A 163 -10.00 -2.42 0.74
C PRO A 163 -11.02 -2.98 -0.25
N THR A 164 -11.30 -2.25 -1.32
CA THR A 164 -12.01 -2.78 -2.48
C THR A 164 -11.10 -3.75 -3.23
N ILE A 165 -11.58 -4.98 -3.44
CA ILE A 165 -10.83 -6.02 -4.17
C ILE A 165 -10.94 -5.76 -5.67
N TRP A 166 -9.80 -5.80 -6.37
CA TRP A 166 -9.77 -5.73 -7.83
C TRP A 166 -10.09 -7.10 -8.45
N GLU A 167 -11.33 -7.54 -8.26
CA GLU A 167 -11.81 -8.89 -8.59
C GLU A 167 -11.83 -9.20 -10.10
N ASP A 168 -11.63 -8.18 -10.95
CA ASP A 168 -11.36 -8.36 -12.37
C ASP A 168 -9.99 -9.03 -12.64
N HIS A 169 -9.09 -9.01 -11.65
CA HIS A 169 -7.77 -9.67 -11.73
C HIS A 169 -7.56 -10.76 -10.66
N PHE A 170 -8.18 -10.62 -9.49
CA PHE A 170 -7.97 -11.50 -8.33
C PHE A 170 -9.31 -11.88 -7.71
N TYR A 171 -9.82 -13.07 -8.04
CA TYR A 171 -11.13 -13.53 -7.58
C TYR A 171 -11.05 -13.96 -6.11
N PRO A 172 -11.83 -13.34 -5.19
CA PRO A 172 -11.81 -13.68 -3.78
C PRO A 172 -12.85 -14.76 -3.42
N GLU A 173 -12.49 -15.61 -2.47
CA GLU A 173 -13.41 -16.51 -1.77
C GLU A 173 -13.12 -16.41 -0.26
N ILE A 174 -14.15 -16.63 0.57
CA ILE A 174 -13.99 -16.82 2.01
C ILE A 174 -14.32 -18.27 2.34
N ILE A 175 -13.42 -18.95 3.07
CA ILE A 175 -13.63 -20.33 3.51
C ILE A 175 -13.59 -20.45 5.02
N ASP A 176 -14.26 -21.46 5.56
CA ASP A 176 -13.99 -21.93 6.92
C ASP A 176 -12.58 -22.56 6.96
N PRO A 177 -11.67 -22.09 7.82
CA PRO A 177 -10.27 -22.56 7.85
C PRO A 177 -10.12 -24.00 8.35
N ASP A 178 -11.11 -24.53 9.09
CA ASP A 178 -11.08 -25.89 9.63
C ASP A 178 -11.65 -26.91 8.62
N THR A 179 -12.64 -26.50 7.82
CA THR A 179 -13.37 -27.41 6.91
C THR A 179 -13.03 -27.22 5.42
N GLY A 180 -12.61 -26.02 5.03
CA GLY A 180 -12.41 -25.63 3.64
C GLY A 180 -13.70 -25.35 2.86
N GLU A 181 -14.86 -25.32 3.52
CA GLU A 181 -16.13 -24.98 2.88
C GLU A 181 -16.23 -23.49 2.59
N VAL A 182 -16.75 -23.13 1.40
CA VAL A 182 -16.98 -21.73 1.01
C VAL A 182 -18.13 -21.14 1.83
N LEU A 183 -17.88 -19.99 2.43
CA LEU A 183 -18.83 -19.22 3.23
C LEU A 183 -19.52 -18.15 2.37
N PRO A 184 -20.78 -17.79 2.68
CA PRO A 184 -21.47 -16.70 2.00
C PRO A 184 -20.88 -15.33 2.38
N ASP A 185 -21.05 -14.35 1.48
CA ASP A 185 -20.64 -12.97 1.73
C ASP A 185 -21.16 -12.42 3.06
N GLY A 186 -20.27 -11.78 3.82
CA GLY A 186 -20.57 -11.20 5.13
C GLY A 186 -20.19 -12.09 6.32
N GLU A 187 -19.82 -13.35 6.09
CA GLU A 187 -19.27 -14.23 7.12
C GLU A 187 -17.73 -14.10 7.23
N PHE A 188 -17.20 -14.32 8.43
CA PHE A 188 -15.77 -14.22 8.70
C PHE A 188 -15.08 -15.57 8.50
N GLY A 189 -13.98 -15.59 7.75
CA GLY A 189 -13.22 -16.81 7.45
C GLY A 189 -11.84 -16.51 6.88
N GLU A 190 -11.21 -17.53 6.29
CA GLU A 190 -9.93 -17.41 5.60
C GLU A 190 -10.13 -16.92 4.16
N LEU A 191 -9.33 -15.93 3.76
CA LEU A 191 -9.36 -15.34 2.44
C LEU A 191 -8.54 -16.17 1.45
N VAL A 192 -9.18 -16.61 0.37
CA VAL A 192 -8.57 -17.34 -0.75
C VAL A 192 -8.63 -16.46 -2.00
N PHE A 193 -7.59 -16.54 -2.83
CA PHE A 193 -7.53 -15.85 -4.11
C PHE A 193 -7.24 -16.80 -5.26
N THR A 194 -7.96 -16.62 -6.36
CA THR A 194 -7.62 -17.18 -7.66
C THR A 194 -7.18 -16.06 -8.61
N SER A 195 -6.00 -16.20 -9.22
CA SER A 195 -5.52 -15.23 -10.21
C SER A 195 -6.22 -15.42 -11.56
N LEU A 196 -6.71 -14.33 -12.17
CA LEU A 196 -7.47 -14.40 -13.43
C LEU A 196 -6.65 -14.00 -14.66
N THR A 197 -5.52 -13.32 -14.44
CA THR A 197 -4.75 -12.66 -15.51
C THR A 197 -3.24 -12.87 -15.40
N LYS A 198 -2.76 -13.68 -14.45
CA LYS A 198 -1.32 -13.97 -14.30
C LYS A 198 -0.86 -15.03 -15.28
N GLU A 199 0.33 -14.83 -15.83
CA GLU A 199 0.96 -15.70 -16.81
C GLU A 199 2.07 -16.56 -16.20
N ALA A 200 3.03 -15.94 -15.48
CA ALA A 200 4.22 -16.66 -15.03
C ALA A 200 3.93 -17.67 -13.91
N MET A 201 3.00 -17.33 -13.01
CA MET A 201 2.64 -18.12 -11.83
C MET A 201 1.14 -17.95 -11.53
N PRO A 202 0.27 -18.63 -12.28
CA PRO A 202 -1.18 -18.57 -12.09
C PRO A 202 -1.64 -19.20 -10.79
#